data_AF-A0AAU7A5E8-F1
#
_entry.id   AF-A0AAU7A5E8-F1
#
_cell.length_a   1.000
_cell.length_b   1.000
_cell.length_c   1.000
_cell.angle_alpha   90.00
_cell.angle_beta   90.00
_cell.angle_gamma   90.00
#
_symmetry.space_group_name_H-M   'P 1'
#
loop_
_entity.id
_entity.type
_entity.pdbx_description
1 polymer ?
#
loop_
_entity_poly.entity_id
_entity_poly.type
_entity_poly.pdbx_seq_one_letter_code
_entity_poly.pdbx_strand_id
1 'polypeptide(L)'
;MKLPEWTGSALWGAVAGAIVLAIVGFNWGGWVTGSSVSKIARDAANTAVAEALTPYCIAASQADPSLPEISAQLASSGAYLKRGIIEKTGWATPLGSDKSHRQLAEACLIALENKS
;
A
#
# COMPACT_ATOMS: atom_id res chain seq x y z
N MET A 1 5.84 29.75 -43.48
CA MET A 1 7.22 29.18 -43.49
C MET A 1 7.13 27.76 -44.01
N LYS A 2 7.91 27.38 -45.03
CA LYS A 2 7.93 26.00 -45.57
C LYS A 2 8.89 25.16 -44.74
N LEU A 3 8.38 24.14 -44.05
CA LEU A 3 9.22 23.16 -43.37
C LEU A 3 9.92 22.29 -44.43
N PRO A 4 11.22 22.01 -44.29
CA PRO A 4 11.97 21.28 -45.30
C PRO A 4 11.64 19.78 -45.27
N GLU A 5 11.82 19.11 -46.41
CA GLU A 5 11.46 17.71 -46.66
C GLU A 5 12.11 16.67 -45.71
N TRP A 6 13.25 16.99 -45.11
CA TRP A 6 13.93 16.15 -44.09
C TRP A 6 13.31 16.22 -42.69
N THR A 7 12.34 17.11 -42.46
CA THR A 7 11.67 17.25 -41.16
C THR A 7 10.84 16.01 -40.82
N GLY A 8 10.27 15.35 -41.84
CA GLY A 8 9.44 14.16 -41.64
C GLY A 8 10.23 12.98 -41.05
N SER A 9 11.42 12.69 -41.60
CA SER A 9 12.29 11.62 -41.11
C SER A 9 12.91 11.94 -39.75
N ALA A 10 13.28 13.20 -39.52
CA ALA A 10 13.79 13.65 -38.22
C ALA A 10 12.76 13.48 -37.09
N LEU A 11 11.48 13.75 -37.36
CA LEU A 11 10.42 13.62 -36.37
C LEU A 11 10.22 12.16 -35.94
N TRP A 12 10.26 11.22 -36.89
CA TRP A 12 10.18 9.78 -36.61
C TRP A 12 11.38 9.28 -35.78
N GLY A 13 12.58 9.78 -36.08
CA GLY A 13 13.78 9.48 -35.28
C GLY A 13 13.65 9.97 -33.83
N ALA A 14 13.10 11.17 -33.62
CA ALA A 14 12.86 11.71 -32.29
C ALA A 14 11.83 10.88 -31.50
N VAL A 15 10.75 10.42 -32.15
CA VAL A 15 9.76 9.54 -31.52
C VAL A 15 10.39 8.21 -31.11
N ALA A 16 11.14 7.57 -32.00
CA ALA A 16 11.82 6.31 -31.70
C ALA A 16 12.84 6.47 -30.54
N GLY A 17 13.63 7.55 -30.57
CA GLY A 17 14.57 7.87 -29.49
C GLY A 17 13.89 8.09 -28.15
N ALA A 18 12.78 8.83 -28.11
CA ALA A 18 12.01 9.07 -26.90
C ALA A 18 11.47 7.76 -26.29
N ILE A 19 10.99 6.83 -27.13
CA ILE A 19 10.51 5.51 -26.67
C ILE A 19 11.66 4.72 -26.03
N VAL A 20 12.82 4.66 -26.69
CA VAL A 20 13.98 3.94 -26.17
C VAL A 20 14.45 4.53 -24.84
N LEU A 21 14.54 5.87 -24.74
CA LEU A 21 14.91 6.55 -23.50
C LEU A 21 13.90 6.28 -22.37
N ALA A 22 12.60 6.29 -22.68
CA ALA A 22 11.57 5.96 -21.70
C ALA A 22 11.74 4.51 -21.21
N ILE A 23 11.90 3.53 -22.10
CA ILE A 23 12.06 2.13 -21.71
C ILE A 23 13.28 1.96 -20.78
N VAL A 24 14.43 2.53 -21.14
CA VAL A 24 15.64 2.44 -20.33
C VAL A 24 15.48 3.19 -19.00
N GLY A 25 14.91 4.40 -19.04
CA GLY A 25 14.69 5.23 -17.85
C GLY A 25 13.76 4.58 -16.84
N PHE A 26 12.62 4.04 -17.28
CA PHE A 26 11.62 3.43 -16.41
C PHE A 26 11.98 2.02 -15.94
N ASN A 27 12.75 1.23 -16.71
CA ASN A 27 13.15 -0.13 -16.28
C ASN A 27 14.43 -0.17 -15.45
N TRP A 28 15.41 0.67 -15.79
CA TRP A 28 16.74 0.61 -15.17
C TRP A 28 17.16 1.92 -14.52
N GLY A 29 16.78 3.05 -15.12
CA GLY A 29 17.09 4.37 -14.58
C GLY A 29 16.30 4.76 -13.33
N GLY A 30 15.34 3.93 -12.88
CA GLY A 30 14.49 4.22 -11.73
C GLY A 30 13.58 5.43 -11.94
N TRP A 31 13.31 5.81 -13.19
CA TRP A 31 12.40 6.91 -13.48
C TRP A 31 11.00 6.55 -13.00
N VAL A 32 10.42 7.46 -12.25
CA VAL A 32 9.06 7.37 -11.73
C VAL A 32 8.41 8.73 -11.91
N THR A 33 7.12 8.75 -12.22
CA THR A 33 6.36 10.00 -12.30
C THR A 33 6.15 10.58 -10.89
N GLY A 34 6.08 11.91 -10.75
CA GLY A 34 5.93 12.56 -9.44
C GLY A 34 4.69 12.08 -8.65
N SER A 35 3.60 11.75 -9.34
CA SER A 35 2.40 11.14 -8.73
C SER A 35 2.69 9.77 -8.10
N SER A 36 3.55 8.97 -8.73
CA SER A 36 3.98 7.67 -8.23
C SER A 36 4.89 7.82 -7.02
N VAL A 37 5.81 8.80 -7.03
CA VAL A 37 6.67 9.10 -5.87
C VAL A 37 5.84 9.41 -4.63
N SER A 38 4.85 10.31 -4.74
CA SER A 38 3.99 10.66 -3.62
C SER A 38 3.17 9.47 -3.11
N LYS A 39 2.71 8.60 -4.01
CA LYS A 39 1.99 7.38 -3.62
C LYS A 39 2.91 6.41 -2.88
N ILE A 40 4.10 6.15 -3.41
CA ILE A 40 5.10 5.25 -2.80
C ILE A 40 5.50 5.77 -1.42
N ALA A 41 5.79 7.07 -1.30
CA ALA A 41 6.17 7.68 -0.03
C ALA A 41 5.06 7.56 1.02
N ARG A 42 3.80 7.82 0.64
CA ARG A 42 2.65 7.66 1.54
C ARG A 42 2.44 6.21 1.96
N ASP A 43 2.57 5.27 1.04
CA ASP A 43 2.40 3.86 1.35
C ASP A 43 3.50 3.35 2.28
N ALA A 44 4.77 3.71 2.00
CA ALA A 44 5.90 3.39 2.87
C ALA A 44 5.72 3.98 4.28
N ALA A 45 5.26 5.23 4.39
CA ALA A 45 4.96 5.85 5.68
C ALA A 45 3.83 5.11 6.43
N ASN A 46 2.75 4.75 5.74
CA ASN A 46 1.65 4.00 6.34
C ASN A 46 2.07 2.61 6.81
N THR A 47 2.90 1.92 6.03
CA THR A 47 3.45 0.60 6.39
C THR A 47 4.36 0.69 7.61
N ALA A 48 5.28 1.66 7.65
CA ALA A 48 6.16 1.85 8.79
C ALA A 48 5.36 2.16 10.09
N VAL A 49 4.32 2.99 9.98
CA VAL A 49 3.41 3.27 11.10
C VAL A 49 2.65 2.00 11.51
N ALA A 50 2.17 1.21 10.55
CA ALA A 50 1.47 -0.04 10.83
C ALA A 50 2.37 -1.05 11.56
N GLU A 51 3.60 -1.22 11.11
CA GLU A 51 4.59 -2.10 11.76
C GLU A 51 4.90 -1.63 13.19
N ALA A 52 5.12 -0.33 13.39
CA ALA A 52 5.39 0.23 14.71
C ALA A 52 4.20 0.09 15.68
N LEU A 53 2.96 0.15 15.16
CA LEU A 53 1.73 0.05 15.96
C LEU A 53 1.16 -1.37 16.04
N THR A 54 1.72 -2.34 15.31
CA THR A 54 1.34 -3.75 15.39
C THR A 54 1.38 -4.29 16.84
N PRO A 55 2.44 -4.06 17.65
CA PRO A 55 2.46 -4.52 19.04
C PRO A 55 1.35 -3.88 19.89
N TYR A 56 0.95 -2.64 19.59
CA TYR A 56 -0.17 -1.99 20.25
C TYR A 56 -1.50 -2.69 19.91
N CYS A 57 -1.73 -3.00 18.63
CA CYS A 57 -2.94 -3.73 18.22
C CYS A 57 -3.04 -5.10 18.92
N ILE A 58 -1.92 -5.81 19.02
CA ILE A 58 -1.83 -7.11 19.71
C ILE A 58 -2.07 -7.00 21.22
N ALA A 59 -1.64 -5.91 21.86
CA ALA A 59 -1.94 -5.65 23.26
C ALA A 59 -3.42 -5.33 23.47
N ALA A 60 -4.00 -4.50 22.60
CA ALA A 60 -5.42 -4.15 22.62
C ALA A 60 -6.32 -5.38 22.40
N SER A 61 -5.97 -6.23 21.44
CA SER A 61 -6.71 -7.46 21.16
C SER A 61 -6.66 -8.45 22.32
N GLN A 62 -5.54 -8.55 23.04
CA GLN A 62 -5.40 -9.41 24.23
C GLN A 62 -6.16 -8.89 25.45
N ALA A 63 -6.36 -7.57 25.54
CA ALA A 63 -7.19 -6.98 26.58
C ALA A 63 -8.69 -7.13 26.31
N ASP A 64 -9.07 -7.48 25.07
CA ASP A 64 -10.47 -7.61 24.65
C ASP A 64 -11.02 -9.01 24.97
N PRO A 65 -12.10 -9.12 25.77
CA PRO A 65 -12.72 -10.42 26.08
C PRO A 65 -13.37 -11.10 24.87
N SER A 66 -13.65 -10.37 23.79
CA SER A 66 -14.23 -10.89 22.55
C SER A 66 -13.21 -11.53 21.60
N LEU A 67 -11.90 -11.45 21.92
CA LEU A 67 -10.82 -12.04 21.12
C LEU A 67 -11.09 -13.48 20.64
N PRO A 68 -11.50 -14.45 21.49
CA PRO A 68 -11.73 -15.82 21.04
C PRO A 68 -12.87 -15.91 20.00
N GLU A 69 -13.95 -15.14 20.18
CA GLU A 69 -15.07 -15.11 19.22
C GLU A 69 -14.64 -14.48 17.89
N ILE A 70 -13.95 -13.34 17.95
CA ILE A 70 -13.44 -12.64 16.78
C ILE A 70 -12.41 -13.50 16.04
N SER A 71 -11.52 -14.22 16.73
CA SER A 71 -10.55 -15.12 16.10
C SER A 71 -11.22 -16.26 15.34
N ALA A 72 -12.28 -16.85 15.90
CA ALA A 72 -13.07 -17.89 15.23
C ALA A 72 -13.83 -17.32 14.01
N GLN A 73 -14.35 -16.09 14.15
CA GLN A 73 -14.99 -15.38 13.04
C GLN A 73 -13.99 -15.05 11.92
N LEU A 74 -12.76 -14.64 12.25
CA LEU A 74 -11.67 -14.42 11.32
C LEU A 74 -11.27 -15.70 10.58
N ALA A 75 -11.15 -16.82 11.31
CA ALA A 75 -10.83 -18.11 10.71
C ALA A 75 -11.91 -18.57 9.71
N SER A 76 -13.18 -18.28 10.00
CA SER A 76 -14.33 -18.65 9.17
C SER A 76 -14.63 -17.67 8.03
N SER A 77 -14.03 -16.47 8.05
CA SER A 77 -14.29 -15.40 7.08
C SER A 77 -13.28 -15.41 5.93
N GLY A 78 -13.75 -15.06 4.73
CA GLY A 78 -12.85 -14.86 3.59
C GLY A 78 -11.89 -13.67 3.81
N ALA A 79 -10.70 -13.72 3.21
CA ALA A 79 -9.63 -12.72 3.38
C ALA A 79 -10.11 -11.26 3.20
N TYR A 80 -11.08 -11.04 2.32
CA TYR A 80 -11.67 -9.71 2.06
C TYR A 80 -12.47 -9.15 3.26
N LEU A 81 -13.09 -10.02 4.06
CA LEU A 81 -13.92 -9.67 5.21
C LEU A 81 -13.12 -9.53 6.51
N LYS A 82 -12.03 -10.30 6.65
CA LYS A 82 -11.20 -10.30 7.88
C LYS A 82 -10.75 -8.90 8.29
N ARG A 83 -10.31 -8.08 7.31
CA ARG A 83 -9.91 -6.69 7.58
C ARG A 83 -11.06 -5.86 8.15
N GLY A 84 -12.25 -5.96 7.56
CA GLY A 84 -13.42 -5.22 8.02
C GLY A 84 -13.88 -5.64 9.42
N ILE A 85 -13.61 -6.88 9.83
CA ILE A 85 -13.87 -7.34 11.20
C ILE A 85 -12.91 -6.66 12.18
N ILE A 86 -11.60 -6.65 11.89
CA ILE A 86 -10.59 -5.94 12.71
C ILE A 86 -10.81 -4.42 12.76
N GLU A 87 -11.30 -3.83 11.67
CA GLU A 87 -11.68 -2.41 11.67
C GLU A 87 -12.88 -2.12 12.60
N LYS A 88 -13.82 -3.07 12.71
CA LYS A 88 -14.99 -2.94 13.60
C LYS A 88 -14.69 -3.11 15.07
N THR A 89 -13.67 -3.91 15.43
CA THR A 89 -13.24 -4.05 16.83
C THR A 89 -12.49 -2.82 17.34
N GLY A 90 -12.00 -1.97 16.43
CA GLY A 90 -11.25 -0.76 16.78
C GLY A 90 -9.79 -1.02 17.18
N TRP A 91 -9.32 -2.27 17.12
CA TRP A 91 -7.93 -2.61 17.47
C TRP A 91 -6.91 -1.95 16.52
N ALA A 92 -7.32 -1.66 15.29
CA ALA A 92 -6.52 -0.98 14.27
C ALA A 92 -6.68 0.56 14.27
N THR A 93 -7.28 1.13 15.32
CA THR A 93 -7.39 2.58 15.51
C THR A 93 -6.28 3.04 16.47
N PRO A 94 -5.26 3.78 16.00
CA PRO A 94 -4.21 4.32 16.85
C PRO A 94 -4.77 5.25 17.93
N LEU A 95 -4.11 5.32 19.08
CA LEU A 95 -4.42 6.29 20.14
C LEU A 95 -4.41 7.72 19.58
N GLY A 96 -5.56 8.40 19.64
CA GLY A 96 -5.73 9.77 19.16
C GLY A 96 -6.16 9.90 17.69
N SER A 97 -6.42 8.80 16.99
CA SER A 97 -7.04 8.82 15.66
C SER A 97 -8.51 8.41 15.73
N ASP A 98 -9.37 9.06 14.95
CA ASP A 98 -10.78 8.70 14.81
C ASP A 98 -11.01 7.65 13.70
N LYS A 99 -9.95 7.32 12.95
CA LYS A 99 -10.02 6.44 11.78
C LYS A 99 -9.10 5.24 11.94
N SER A 100 -9.65 4.07 11.66
CA SER A 100 -8.87 2.83 11.54
C SER A 100 -7.86 2.91 10.39
N HIS A 101 -6.63 2.49 10.65
CA HIS A 101 -5.57 2.45 9.65
C HIS A 101 -5.60 1.11 8.92
N ARG A 102 -5.84 1.15 7.61
CA ARG A 102 -5.99 -0.05 6.78
C ARG A 102 -4.77 -0.97 6.84
N GLN A 103 -3.57 -0.42 6.74
CA GLN A 103 -2.30 -1.15 6.83
C GLN A 103 -2.08 -1.74 8.23
N LEU A 104 -2.55 -1.06 9.28
CA LEU A 104 -2.46 -1.55 10.66
C LEU A 104 -3.42 -2.72 10.89
N ALA A 105 -4.65 -2.65 10.37
CA ALA A 105 -5.61 -3.75 10.44
C ALA A 105 -5.08 -5.02 9.75
N GLU A 106 -4.40 -4.85 8.62
CA GLU A 106 -3.77 -5.93 7.88
C GLU A 106 -2.56 -6.52 8.61
N ALA A 107 -1.64 -5.68 9.10
CA ALA A 107 -0.49 -6.13 9.89
C ALA A 107 -0.91 -6.85 11.18
N CYS A 108 -1.95 -6.36 11.84
CA CYS A 108 -2.50 -6.97 13.05
C CYS A 108 -3.17 -8.32 12.77
N LEU A 109 -3.94 -8.43 11.67
CA LEU A 109 -4.51 -9.69 11.23
C LEU A 109 -3.41 -10.75 11.00
N ILE A 110 -2.36 -10.39 10.26
CA ILE A 110 -1.22 -11.29 9.98
C ILE A 110 -0.55 -11.72 11.29
N ALA A 111 -0.34 -10.78 12.21
CA ALA A 111 0.27 -11.07 13.51
C ALA A 111 -0.61 -11.99 14.38
N LEU A 112 -1.95 -11.87 14.32
CA LEU A 112 -2.88 -12.75 15.01
C LEU A 112 -2.93 -14.15 14.38
N GLU A 113 -2.93 -14.24 13.05
CA GLU A 113 -2.91 -15.52 12.33
C GLU A 113 -1.60 -16.29 12.55
N ASN A 114 -0.46 -15.59 12.64
CA ASN A 114 0.83 -16.21 12.94
C ASN A 114 1.00 -16.63 14.42
N LYS A 115 0.14 -16.14 15.32
CA LYS A 115 0.16 -16.50 16.75
C LYS A 115 -0.76 -17.69 17.07
N SER A 116 -1.57 -18.12 16.10
CA SER A 116 -2.48 -19.27 16.22
C SER A 116 -1.79 -20.60 15.92
#